data_AF-A0A8H6AA64-F1
#
_entry.id   AF-A0A8H6AA64-F1
#
_cell.length_a   1.000
_cell.length_b   1.000
_cell.length_c   1.000
_cell.angle_alpha   90.00
_cell.angle_beta   90.00
_cell.angle_gamma   90.00
#
_symmetry.space_group_name_H-M   'P 1'
#
loop_
_entity.id
_entity.type
_entity.pdbx_description
1 polymer ?
#
loop_
_entity_poly.entity_id
_entity_poly.type
_entity_poly.pdbx_seq_one_letter_code
_entity_poly.pdbx_strand_id
1 'polypeptide(L)'
;MAAQSPSVYSSPGVDRQQSLPYPGTIATPEAVMLSRARNFLVKFGQFPVDQDFRPELIQRISSMMTELDAQQSLQQEIQKQQAENAALRKENANFRAYFAPRLPMSEPIINASTSNTPSIFQGPSSDTSGKSWDRIVMDLI
;
A
#
# COMPACT_ATOMS: atom_id res chain seq x y z
N MET A 1 -59.30 42.93 -41.13
CA MET A 1 -59.38 43.03 -39.66
C MET A 1 -59.47 41.63 -39.10
N ALA A 2 -58.54 41.30 -38.21
CA ALA A 2 -58.34 39.96 -37.66
C ALA A 2 -59.30 39.69 -36.48
N ALA A 3 -59.80 38.45 -36.40
CA ALA A 3 -60.30 37.86 -35.18
C ALA A 3 -60.01 36.34 -35.23
N GLN A 4 -58.95 35.94 -34.54
CA GLN A 4 -58.67 34.55 -34.17
C GLN A 4 -58.86 34.42 -32.65
N SER A 5 -59.58 33.39 -32.23
CA SER A 5 -59.39 32.68 -30.94
C SER A 5 -60.50 31.63 -30.75
N PRO A 6 -60.28 30.55 -29.98
CA PRO A 6 -59.13 29.65 -30.03
C PRO A 6 -59.58 28.18 -30.12
N SER A 7 -58.75 27.37 -30.79
CA SER A 7 -58.91 25.92 -30.88
C SER A 7 -58.61 25.25 -29.54
N VAL A 8 -59.53 24.38 -29.14
CA VAL A 8 -59.38 23.40 -28.07
C VAL A 8 -58.19 22.50 -28.38
N TYR A 9 -57.14 22.54 -27.55
CA TYR A 9 -56.22 21.43 -27.40
C TYR A 9 -56.23 21.00 -25.94
N SER A 10 -56.93 19.89 -25.70
CA SER A 10 -56.82 19.09 -24.49
C SER A 10 -55.36 18.74 -24.24
N SER A 11 -54.83 19.17 -23.09
CA SER A 11 -53.56 18.71 -22.56
C SER A 11 -53.88 17.61 -21.54
N PRO A 12 -53.61 16.32 -21.83
CA PRO A 12 -53.82 15.30 -20.85
C PRO A 12 -52.62 15.23 -19.91
N GLY A 13 -52.92 15.03 -18.64
CA GLY A 13 -52.06 14.27 -17.76
C GLY A 13 -50.94 15.08 -17.12
N VAL A 14 -51.25 15.56 -15.92
CA VAL A 14 -50.28 15.81 -14.86
C VAL A 14 -49.43 14.54 -14.70
N ASP A 15 -48.28 14.49 -15.37
CA ASP A 15 -47.19 13.62 -14.96
C ASP A 15 -46.69 14.17 -13.64
N ARG A 16 -47.34 13.64 -12.60
CA ARG A 16 -46.88 13.54 -11.24
C ARG A 16 -45.40 13.14 -11.31
N GLN A 17 -44.52 14.14 -11.30
CA GLN A 17 -43.10 13.96 -11.01
C GLN A 17 -43.04 13.36 -9.61
N GLN A 18 -43.14 12.03 -9.56
CA GLN A 18 -42.66 11.24 -8.46
C GLN A 18 -41.20 11.65 -8.34
N SER A 19 -40.88 12.38 -7.27
CA SER A 19 -39.51 12.60 -6.86
C SER A 19 -38.91 11.20 -6.67
N LEU A 20 -38.18 10.74 -7.67
CA LEU A 20 -37.31 9.58 -7.55
C LEU A 20 -36.35 9.89 -6.39
N PRO A 21 -36.35 9.10 -5.30
CA PRO A 21 -35.22 9.12 -4.40
C PRO A 21 -34.06 8.58 -5.22
N TYR A 22 -33.12 9.45 -5.59
CA TYR A 22 -31.87 9.02 -6.20
C TYR A 22 -31.25 7.94 -5.29
N PRO A 23 -31.01 6.72 -5.79
CA PRO A 23 -30.33 5.69 -5.04
C PRO A 23 -28.93 6.21 -4.71
N GLY A 24 -28.54 6.07 -3.45
CA GLY A 24 -27.36 6.69 -2.85
C GLY A 24 -26.18 6.84 -3.80
N THR A 25 -25.78 8.10 -4.01
CA THR A 25 -24.50 8.42 -4.61
C THR A 25 -23.43 7.78 -3.76
N ILE A 26 -22.91 6.62 -4.19
CA ILE A 26 -21.72 6.04 -3.60
C ILE A 26 -20.63 7.07 -3.85
N ALA A 27 -20.32 7.86 -2.81
CA ALA A 27 -19.30 8.88 -2.90
C ALA A 27 -18.00 8.19 -3.32
N THR A 28 -17.38 8.67 -4.40
CA THR A 28 -16.08 8.15 -4.82
C THR A 28 -15.07 8.33 -3.68
N PRO A 29 -14.07 7.44 -3.54
CA PRO A 29 -13.05 7.59 -2.49
C PRO A 29 -12.40 8.99 -2.49
N GLU A 30 -12.23 9.58 -3.68
CA GLU A 30 -11.75 10.94 -3.86
C GLU A 30 -12.71 11.97 -3.26
N ALA A 31 -14.02 11.89 -3.54
CA ALA A 31 -15.02 12.80 -2.98
C ALA A 31 -15.08 12.71 -1.45
N VAL A 32 -14.89 11.51 -0.89
CA VAL A 32 -14.79 11.31 0.56
C VAL A 32 -13.55 12.01 1.13
N MET A 33 -12.38 11.88 0.47
CA MET A 33 -11.15 12.53 0.92
C MET A 33 -11.20 14.05 0.79
N LEU A 34 -11.78 14.59 -0.28
CA LEU A 34 -12.00 16.03 -0.42
C LEU A 34 -12.93 16.58 0.67
N SER A 35 -14.00 15.84 0.98
CA SER A 35 -14.92 16.20 2.08
C SER A 35 -14.21 16.13 3.45
N ARG A 36 -13.37 15.12 3.67
CA ARG A 36 -12.55 14.99 4.88
C ARG A 36 -11.55 16.13 5.02
N ALA A 37 -10.90 16.55 3.93
CA ALA A 37 -9.99 17.69 3.92
C ALA A 37 -10.70 19.01 4.25
N ARG A 38 -11.91 19.23 3.71
CA ARG A 38 -12.75 20.39 4.07
C ARG A 38 -13.12 20.37 5.55
N ASN A 39 -13.61 19.24 6.04
CA ASN A 39 -13.95 19.07 7.46
C ASN A 39 -12.74 19.26 8.38
N PHE A 40 -11.55 18.86 7.94
CA PHE A 40 -10.31 19.09 8.66
C PHE A 40 -10.03 20.59 8.83
N LEU A 41 -10.13 21.38 7.76
CA LEU A 41 -9.94 22.83 7.83
C LEU A 41 -10.97 23.51 8.74
N VAL A 42 -12.24 23.11 8.65
CA VAL A 42 -13.29 23.65 9.53
C VAL A 42 -12.99 23.32 10.99
N LYS A 43 -12.67 22.06 11.29
CA LYS A 43 -12.48 21.58 12.67
C LYS A 43 -11.20 22.09 13.31
N PHE A 44 -10.10 22.10 12.58
CA PHE A 44 -8.77 22.38 13.13
C PHE A 44 -8.24 23.77 12.73
N GLY A 45 -8.69 24.31 11.60
CA GLY A 45 -8.38 25.67 11.16
C GLY A 45 -9.33 26.73 11.71
N GLN A 46 -10.40 26.34 12.43
CA GLN A 46 -11.42 27.24 13.00
C GLN A 46 -12.13 28.12 11.95
N PHE A 47 -12.20 27.63 10.72
CA PHE A 47 -12.89 28.29 9.64
C PHE A 47 -14.41 28.08 9.76
N PRO A 48 -15.24 29.06 9.34
CA PRO A 48 -16.69 28.87 9.25
C PRO A 48 -17.06 27.65 8.39
N VAL A 49 -18.12 26.94 8.77
CA VAL A 49 -18.60 25.74 8.05
C VAL A 49 -18.97 26.06 6.59
N ASP A 50 -19.48 27.27 6.36
CA ASP A 50 -19.91 27.74 5.05
C ASP A 50 -18.79 28.45 4.28
N GLN A 51 -17.56 28.44 4.81
CA GLN A 51 -16.43 28.99 4.08
C GLN A 51 -16.22 28.21 2.78
N ASP A 52 -16.10 28.98 1.70
CA ASP A 52 -15.69 28.47 0.41
C ASP A 52 -14.16 28.43 0.35
N PHE A 53 -13.61 27.26 0.08
CA PHE A 53 -12.18 27.04 0.04
C PHE A 53 -11.75 26.86 -1.41
N ARG A 54 -10.59 27.42 -1.73
CA ARG A 54 -9.99 27.20 -3.05
C ARG A 54 -9.85 25.70 -3.34
N PRO A 55 -10.31 25.21 -4.51
CA PRO A 55 -10.26 23.79 -4.85
C PRO A 55 -8.84 23.20 -4.76
N GLU A 56 -7.82 23.96 -5.19
CA GLU A 56 -6.43 23.51 -5.15
C GLU A 56 -5.93 23.25 -3.72
N LEU A 57 -6.40 24.06 -2.75
CA LEU A 57 -6.06 23.88 -1.34
C LEU A 57 -6.66 22.57 -0.80
N ILE A 58 -7.95 22.35 -1.08
CA ILE A 58 -8.65 21.14 -0.64
C ILE A 58 -8.01 19.90 -1.27
N GLN A 59 -7.69 19.97 -2.57
CA GLN A 59 -7.02 18.89 -3.29
C GLN A 59 -5.62 18.61 -2.73
N ARG A 60 -4.85 19.67 -2.41
CA ARG A 60 -3.51 19.49 -1.83
C ARG A 60 -3.60 18.83 -0.45
N ILE A 61 -4.55 19.24 0.37
CA ILE A 61 -4.75 18.66 1.71
C ILE A 61 -5.22 17.21 1.60
N SER A 62 -6.19 16.91 0.74
CA SER A 62 -6.67 15.53 0.54
C SER A 62 -5.54 14.61 0.05
N SER A 63 -4.68 15.10 -0.84
CA SER A 63 -3.48 14.38 -1.28
C SER A 63 -2.53 14.11 -0.12
N MET A 64 -2.22 15.11 0.72
CA MET A 64 -1.34 14.91 1.89
C MET A 64 -1.95 13.95 2.92
N MET A 65 -3.26 14.01 3.14
CA MET A 65 -3.95 13.07 4.03
C MET A 65 -3.87 11.63 3.51
N THR A 66 -4.03 11.44 2.20
CA THR A 66 -3.92 10.12 1.57
C THR A 66 -2.50 9.58 1.67
N GLU A 67 -1.50 10.44 1.46
CA GLU A 67 -0.08 10.07 1.60
C GLU A 67 0.25 9.66 3.05
N LEU A 68 -0.23 10.41 4.04
CA LEU A 68 -0.05 10.09 5.45
C LEU A 68 -0.72 8.76 5.83
N ASP A 69 -1.96 8.52 5.38
CA ASP A 69 -2.67 7.26 5.61
C ASP A 69 -1.88 6.08 5.00
N ALA A 70 -1.31 6.25 3.79
CA ALA A 70 -0.47 5.25 3.15
C ALA A 70 0.83 4.97 3.92
N GLN A 71 1.49 6.02 4.41
CA GLN A 71 2.71 5.88 5.24
C GLN A 71 2.40 5.15 6.56
N GLN A 72 1.28 5.47 7.21
CA GLN A 72 0.87 4.80 8.44
C GLN A 72 0.61 3.30 8.21
N SER A 73 -0.07 2.97 7.12
CA SER A 73 -0.30 1.58 6.70
C SER A 73 1.02 0.82 6.48
N LEU A 74 1.98 1.46 5.78
CA LEU A 74 3.30 0.88 5.55
C LEU A 74 4.05 0.62 6.86
N GLN A 75 4.02 1.57 7.81
CA GLN A 75 4.67 1.39 9.11
C GLN A 75 4.07 0.22 9.91
N GLN A 76 2.75 0.05 9.85
CA GLN A 76 2.07 -1.08 10.50
C GLN A 76 2.51 -2.41 9.89
N GLU A 77 2.61 -2.50 8.56
CA GLU A 77 3.07 -3.72 7.89
C GLU A 77 4.54 -4.04 8.22
N ILE A 78 5.42 -3.03 8.28
CA ILE A 78 6.82 -3.23 8.73
C ILE A 78 6.87 -3.79 10.15
N GLN A 79 6.09 -3.24 11.08
CA GLN A 79 6.05 -3.73 12.47
C GLN A 79 5.55 -5.18 12.53
N LYS A 80 4.50 -5.51 11.77
CA LYS A 80 3.97 -6.87 11.68
C LYS A 80 5.01 -7.84 11.13
N GLN A 81 5.71 -7.48 10.06
CA GLN A 81 6.77 -8.31 9.47
C GLN A 81 7.95 -8.49 10.41
N GLN A 82 8.34 -7.46 11.16
CA GLN A 82 9.39 -7.58 12.18
C GLN A 82 9.00 -8.56 13.28
N ALA A 83 7.75 -8.49 13.76
CA ALA A 83 7.23 -9.42 14.76
C ALA A 83 7.21 -10.86 14.25
N GLU A 84 6.74 -11.08 13.02
CA GLU A 84 6.73 -12.39 12.37
C GLU A 84 8.15 -12.93 12.17
N ASN A 85 9.07 -12.10 11.68
CA ASN A 85 10.46 -12.50 11.47
C ASN A 85 11.15 -12.87 12.79
N ALA A 86 10.86 -12.15 13.88
CA ALA A 86 11.35 -12.50 15.21
C ALA A 86 10.78 -13.84 15.69
N ALA A 87 9.49 -14.11 15.46
CA ALA A 87 8.86 -15.38 15.78
C ALA A 87 9.50 -16.54 14.99
N LEU A 88 9.69 -16.38 13.68
CA LEU A 88 10.34 -17.36 12.81
C LEU A 88 11.79 -17.61 13.21
N ARG A 89 12.56 -16.58 13.58
CA ARG A 89 13.93 -16.75 14.09
C ARG A 89 13.95 -17.56 15.38
N LYS A 90 13.01 -17.32 16.29
CA LYS A 90 12.86 -18.10 17.52
C LYS A 90 12.53 -19.55 17.21
N GLU A 91 11.60 -19.79 16.29
CA GLU A 91 11.23 -21.15 15.87
C GLU A 91 12.40 -21.88 15.18
N ASN A 92 13.15 -21.20 14.31
CA ASN A 92 14.34 -21.76 13.67
C ASN A 92 15.42 -22.13 14.68
N ALA A 93 15.67 -21.26 15.67
CA ALA A 93 16.59 -21.56 16.76
C ALA A 93 16.13 -22.77 17.58
N ASN A 94 14.82 -22.91 17.82
CA ASN A 94 14.25 -24.06 18.50
C ASN A 94 14.44 -25.37 17.70
N PHE A 95 14.19 -25.35 16.39
CA PHE A 95 14.46 -26.50 15.53
C PHE A 95 15.94 -26.87 15.53
N ARG A 96 16.84 -25.90 15.39
CA ARG A 96 18.29 -26.14 15.45
C ARG A 96 18.68 -26.74 16.79
N ALA A 97 18.17 -26.22 17.91
CA ALA A 97 18.46 -26.77 19.24
C ALA A 97 17.92 -28.21 19.40
N TYR A 98 16.77 -28.53 18.80
CA TYR A 98 16.20 -29.88 18.86
C TYR A 98 16.97 -30.90 18.02
N PHE A 99 17.48 -30.50 16.85
CA PHE A 99 18.15 -31.39 15.90
C PHE A 99 19.68 -31.39 16.00
N ALA A 100 20.32 -30.31 16.44
CA ALA A 100 21.78 -30.23 16.58
C ALA A 100 22.38 -31.34 17.48
N PRO A 101 21.75 -31.79 18.58
CA PRO A 101 22.24 -32.90 19.40
C PRO A 101 22.04 -34.28 18.76
N ARG A 102 21.21 -34.37 17.71
CA ARG A 102 20.82 -35.64 17.05
C ARG A 102 21.46 -35.82 15.69
N LEU A 103 22.18 -34.81 15.20
CA LEU A 103 22.99 -34.89 14.00
C LEU A 103 24.40 -35.36 14.38
N PRO A 104 25.01 -36.31 13.67
CA PRO A 104 26.42 -36.64 13.86
C PRO A 104 27.21 -35.34 13.69
N MET A 105 27.96 -34.97 14.73
CA MET A 105 28.78 -33.77 14.76
C MET A 105 29.87 -33.92 13.69
N SER A 106 29.64 -33.39 12.48
CA SER A 106 30.72 -33.19 11.52
C SER A 106 31.49 -31.96 12.00
N GLU A 107 32.31 -32.12 13.04
CA GLU A 107 33.34 -31.14 13.38
C GLU A 107 34.18 -30.92 12.12
N PRO A 108 34.41 -29.66 11.69
CA PRO A 108 35.38 -29.42 10.64
C PRO A 108 36.76 -29.72 11.26
N ILE A 109 37.32 -30.87 10.92
CA ILE A 109 38.71 -31.21 11.20
C ILE A 109 39.57 -30.27 10.34
N ILE A 110 39.80 -29.05 10.82
CA ILE A 110 40.88 -28.20 10.33
C ILE A 110 41.89 -28.14 11.46
N ASN A 111 42.68 -29.21 11.56
CA ASN A 111 43.89 -29.20 12.35
C ASN A 111 44.77 -28.07 11.81
N ALA A 112 45.02 -27.07 12.65
CA ALA A 112 45.99 -26.03 12.41
C ALA A 112 47.40 -26.65 12.43
N SER A 113 47.85 -27.16 11.29
CA SER A 113 49.24 -27.55 11.07
C SER A 113 49.90 -26.53 10.15
N THR A 114 50.80 -25.75 10.73
CA THR A 114 51.76 -24.87 10.06
C THR A 114 52.43 -25.55 8.87
N SER A 115 52.25 -25.01 7.66
CA SER A 115 53.16 -25.25 6.54
C SER A 115 53.09 -24.08 5.55
N ASN A 116 54.19 -23.36 5.44
CA ASN A 116 54.42 -22.26 4.50
C ASN A 116 54.36 -22.76 3.06
N THR A 117 53.27 -22.49 2.33
CA THR A 117 53.27 -22.33 0.86
C THR A 117 52.16 -21.35 0.44
N PRO A 118 52.37 -20.45 -0.53
CA PRO A 118 51.32 -19.53 -0.98
C PRO A 118 50.41 -20.31 -1.94
N SER A 119 49.32 -20.85 -1.40
CA SER A 119 48.32 -21.52 -2.23
C SER A 119 47.35 -20.48 -2.78
N ILE A 120 47.48 -20.24 -4.08
CA ILE A 120 46.57 -19.49 -4.94
C ILE A 120 45.25 -20.29 -5.00
N PHE A 121 44.42 -20.18 -3.96
CA PHE A 121 43.01 -20.55 -4.05
C PHE A 121 42.20 -19.28 -4.12
N GLN A 122 41.95 -18.86 -5.37
CA GLN A 122 40.89 -17.94 -5.70
C GLN A 122 39.58 -18.55 -5.17
N GLY A 123 39.09 -18.05 -4.05
CA GLY A 123 37.69 -18.26 -3.68
C GLY A 123 36.81 -17.71 -4.81
N PRO A 124 35.61 -18.28 -5.04
CA PRO A 124 34.71 -17.72 -6.05
C PRO A 124 34.23 -16.36 -5.55
N SER A 125 34.96 -15.30 -5.92
CA SER A 125 34.48 -13.92 -5.83
C SER A 125 33.42 -13.75 -6.92
N SER A 126 32.26 -14.38 -6.73
CA SER A 126 31.11 -14.16 -7.60
C SER A 126 30.43 -12.89 -7.11
N ASP A 127 30.94 -11.75 -7.58
CA ASP A 127 30.23 -10.49 -7.54
C ASP A 127 28.93 -10.66 -8.34
N THR A 128 27.81 -10.84 -7.64
CA THR A 128 26.48 -11.03 -8.23
C THR A 128 25.78 -9.70 -8.49
N SER A 129 26.46 -8.57 -8.28
CA SER A 129 25.96 -7.24 -8.62
C SER A 129 25.75 -7.13 -10.14
N GLY A 130 24.54 -7.44 -10.61
CA GLY A 130 24.12 -7.29 -12.00
C GLY A 130 23.84 -8.57 -12.80
N LYS A 131 23.90 -9.77 -12.20
CA LYS A 131 23.48 -11.00 -12.89
C LYS A 131 21.96 -11.19 -12.76
N SER A 132 21.27 -11.46 -13.88
CA SER A 132 19.88 -11.93 -13.84
C SER A 132 19.83 -13.36 -13.28
N TRP A 133 18.73 -13.70 -12.59
CA TRP A 133 18.52 -15.01 -11.96
C TRP A 133 18.72 -16.19 -12.92
N ASP A 134 18.36 -16.01 -14.19
CA ASP A 134 18.52 -17.01 -15.24
C ASP A 134 19.98 -17.45 -15.42
N ARG A 135 20.94 -16.52 -15.33
CA ARG A 135 22.37 -16.83 -15.44
C ARG A 135 22.96 -17.44 -14.18
N ILE A 136 22.43 -17.10 -13.01
CA ILE A 136 22.92 -17.66 -11.73
C ILE A 136 22.58 -19.15 -11.64
N VAL A 137 21.38 -19.54 -12.11
CA VAL A 137 20.94 -20.95 -12.11
C VAL A 137 21.74 -21.79 -13.10
N MET A 138 22.05 -21.24 -14.28
CA MET A 138 22.82 -21.95 -15.31
C MET A 138 24.27 -22.23 -14.89
N ASP A 139 24.92 -21.32 -14.15
CA ASP A 139 26.29 -21.48 -13.66
C ASP A 139 26.42 -22.59 -12.58
N LEU A 140 25.30 -23.14 -12.08
CA LEU A 140 25.26 -24.13 -10.99
C LEU A 140 25.08 -25.59 -11.44
N ILE A 141 24.90 -25.83 -12.74
CA ILE A 141 24.66 -27.15 -13.36
C ILE A 141 25.91 -27.62 -14.10
#